data_AF-A0A6I5E361-F1
#
_entry.id   AF-A0A6I5E361-F1
#
_cell.length_a   1.000
_cell.length_b   1.000
_cell.length_c   1.000
_cell.angle_alpha   90.00
_cell.angle_beta   90.00
_cell.angle_gamma   90.00
#
_symmetry.space_group_name_H-M   'P 1'
#
loop_
_entity.id
_entity.type
_entity.pdbx_description
1 polymer ?
#
loop_
_entity_poly.entity_id
_entity_poly.type
_entity_poly.pdbx_seq_one_letter_code
_entity_poly.pdbx_strand_id
1 'polypeptide(L)'
;MSDDSTPTPASFTATATAIEAIAQAMRTAHTADVASTDDPQQAIAALLLLREVREQLARWEPQLIETARKAGASWADLAHPLGVSSRQAAERRYLRVRPGETGTTKEQRVQATRGRRAADRSVASWAHEHAAALRQLAGTITALPDLPLAATDALTALHTALGNSDPAQLLGPLNEAGPHLRSAHPDLADRVTDIGRHTQEVRESEHRQRSSGGP
;
A
#
# COMPACT_ATOMS: atom_id res chain seq x y z
N MET A 1 -3.71 5.03 -33.23
CA MET A 1 -4.17 6.01 -32.23
C MET A 1 -3.78 5.47 -30.88
N SER A 2 -2.69 6.02 -30.35
CA SER A 2 -2.21 5.77 -28.99
C SER A 2 -3.19 6.39 -27.98
N ASP A 3 -3.35 5.77 -26.81
CA ASP A 3 -3.04 6.51 -25.59
C ASP A 3 -2.61 5.54 -24.48
N ASP A 4 -1.42 5.82 -23.95
CA ASP A 4 -0.70 5.11 -22.91
C ASP A 4 -0.88 5.93 -21.64
N SER A 5 -1.81 5.53 -20.77
CA SER A 5 -2.05 6.23 -19.51
C SER A 5 -1.05 5.75 -18.45
N THR A 6 0.20 6.20 -18.58
CA THR A 6 1.15 6.22 -17.48
C THR A 6 0.70 7.25 -16.43
N PRO A 7 0.77 6.94 -15.12
CA PRO A 7 0.37 7.90 -14.09
C PRO A 7 1.30 9.12 -14.13
N THR A 8 0.72 10.29 -14.40
CA THR A 8 1.47 11.55 -14.50
C THR A 8 2.14 11.87 -13.16
N PRO A 9 3.44 12.20 -13.12
CA PRO A 9 4.08 12.68 -11.90
C PRO A 9 3.37 13.97 -11.44
N ALA A 10 3.19 14.14 -10.14
CA ALA A 10 2.76 15.42 -9.59
C ALA A 10 3.68 16.52 -10.17
N SER A 11 3.10 17.50 -10.87
CA SER A 11 3.87 18.61 -11.44
C SER A 11 4.73 19.22 -10.33
N PHE A 12 6.02 19.47 -10.62
CA PHE A 12 6.95 20.10 -9.67
C PHE A 12 6.33 21.31 -8.96
N THR A 13 5.57 22.12 -9.69
CA THR A 13 4.84 23.30 -9.17
C THR A 13 3.77 22.91 -8.13
N ALA A 14 3.02 21.83 -8.36
CA ALA A 14 2.02 21.35 -7.41
C ALA A 14 2.68 20.83 -6.13
N THR A 15 3.78 20.09 -6.25
CA THR A 15 4.58 19.60 -5.11
C THR A 15 5.18 20.76 -4.31
N ALA A 16 5.76 21.76 -4.98
CA ALA A 16 6.31 22.95 -4.33
C ALA A 16 5.22 23.73 -3.56
N THR A 17 4.05 23.94 -4.19
CA THR A 17 2.90 24.62 -3.57
C THR A 17 2.40 23.88 -2.33
N ALA A 18 2.34 22.55 -2.38
CA ALA A 18 1.93 21.72 -1.24
C ALA A 18 2.93 21.83 -0.07
N ILE A 19 4.24 21.81 -0.36
CA ILE A 19 5.29 21.96 0.66
C ILE A 19 5.22 23.35 1.32
N GLU A 20 4.98 24.41 0.54
CA GLU A 20 4.81 25.77 1.07
C GLU A 20 3.58 25.87 2.00
N ALA A 21 2.46 25.26 1.61
CA ALA A 21 1.25 25.22 2.44
C ALA A 21 1.49 24.47 3.76
N ILE A 22 2.19 23.33 3.73
CA ILE A 22 2.56 22.57 4.93
C ILE A 22 3.47 23.42 5.83
N ALA A 23 4.50 24.07 5.27
CA ALA A 23 5.40 24.93 6.02
C ALA A 23 4.65 26.09 6.71
N GLN A 24 3.66 26.68 6.03
CA GLN A 24 2.83 27.73 6.61
C GLN A 24 1.92 27.20 7.73
N ALA A 25 1.31 26.03 7.55
CA ALA A 25 0.51 25.38 8.59
C ALA A 25 1.35 25.07 9.83
N MET A 26 2.59 24.57 9.65
CA MET A 26 3.52 24.30 10.75
C MET A 26 3.93 25.56 11.50
N ARG A 27 4.23 26.67 10.79
CA ARG A 27 4.52 27.97 11.43
C ARG A 27 3.35 28.45 12.28
N THR A 28 2.14 28.34 11.75
CA THR A 28 0.91 28.74 12.45
C THR A 28 0.67 27.89 13.70
N ALA A 29 0.88 26.58 13.60
CA ALA A 29 0.76 25.66 14.73
C ALA A 29 1.82 25.90 15.81
N HIS A 30 3.03 26.31 15.44
CA HIS A 30 4.10 26.62 16.40
C HIS A 30 3.85 27.91 17.20
N THR A 31 3.10 28.86 16.63
CA THR A 31 2.72 30.12 17.29
C THR A 31 1.41 30.02 18.08
N ALA A 32 0.66 28.93 17.90
CA ALA A 32 -0.58 28.68 18.64
C ALA A 32 -0.25 28.12 20.03
N ASP A 33 -1.00 28.55 21.05
CA ASP A 33 -0.90 27.98 22.40
C ASP A 33 -1.40 26.53 22.38
N VAL A 34 -0.63 25.59 22.92
CA VAL A 34 -0.90 24.16 22.78
C VAL A 34 -2.00 23.77 23.75
N ALA A 35 -3.24 23.73 23.27
CA ALA A 35 -4.32 23.05 23.99
C ALA A 35 -3.99 21.56 24.07
N SER A 36 -3.77 21.05 25.27
CA SER A 36 -3.61 19.62 25.54
C SER A 36 -4.91 18.88 25.25
N THR A 37 -4.83 17.77 24.52
CA THR A 37 -5.94 16.81 24.41
C THR A 37 -5.77 15.73 25.48
N ASP A 38 -6.84 15.49 26.25
CA ASP A 38 -6.89 14.41 27.24
C ASP A 38 -7.37 13.08 26.62
N ASP A 39 -7.63 13.04 25.30
CA ASP A 39 -8.06 11.86 24.56
C ASP A 39 -6.88 11.12 23.89
N PRO A 40 -6.52 9.92 24.36
CA PRO A 40 -5.48 9.10 23.74
C PRO A 40 -5.74 8.75 22.27
N GLN A 41 -7.01 8.61 21.85
CA GLN A 41 -7.34 8.29 20.46
C GLN A 41 -7.00 9.44 19.51
N GLN A 42 -7.24 10.69 19.95
CA GLN A 42 -6.90 11.88 19.18
C GLN A 42 -5.37 12.03 19.02
N ALA A 43 -4.60 11.71 20.06
CA ALA A 43 -3.13 11.71 19.99
C ALA A 43 -2.59 10.62 19.03
N ILE A 44 -3.17 9.41 19.07
CA ILE A 44 -2.82 8.31 18.17
C ILE A 44 -3.15 8.68 16.71
N ALA A 45 -4.32 9.26 16.45
CA ALA A 45 -4.71 9.72 15.12
C ALA A 45 -3.74 10.79 14.57
N ALA A 46 -3.32 11.74 15.42
CA ALA A 46 -2.33 12.76 15.05
C ALA A 46 -0.97 12.15 14.69
N LEU A 47 -0.53 11.09 15.39
CA LEU A 47 0.71 10.37 15.08
C LEU A 47 0.63 9.60 13.76
N LEU A 48 -0.52 9.00 13.44
CA LEU A 48 -0.75 8.35 12.16
C LEU A 48 -0.68 9.36 11.00
N LEU A 49 -1.31 10.52 11.15
CA LEU A 49 -1.26 11.61 10.17
C LEU A 49 0.15 12.17 10.00
N LEU A 50 0.89 12.40 11.08
CA LEU A 50 2.28 12.87 11.02
C LEU A 50 3.17 11.90 10.24
N ARG A 51 2.93 10.60 10.42
CA ARG A 51 3.67 9.55 9.72
C ARG A 51 3.35 9.53 8.23
N GLU A 52 2.08 9.63 7.85
CA GLU A 52 1.65 9.75 6.44
C GLU A 52 2.29 10.96 5.77
N VAL A 53 2.26 12.13 6.43
CA VAL A 53 2.90 13.36 5.92
C VAL A 53 4.40 13.14 5.70
N ARG A 54 5.11 12.49 6.63
CA ARG A 54 6.53 12.16 6.47
C ARG A 54 6.79 11.22 5.29
N GLU A 55 5.93 10.23 5.07
CA GLU A 55 6.04 9.29 3.95
C GLU A 55 5.79 9.97 2.60
N GLN A 56 4.86 10.91 2.53
CA GLN A 56 4.61 11.73 1.33
C GLN A 56 5.81 12.65 1.04
N LEU A 57 6.33 13.34 2.06
CA LEU A 57 7.53 14.18 1.93
C LEU A 57 8.75 13.38 1.49
N ALA A 58 8.95 12.17 2.03
CA ALA A 58 10.04 11.28 1.64
C ALA A 58 9.94 10.79 0.20
N ARG A 59 8.73 10.64 -0.35
CA ARG A 59 8.50 10.29 -1.76
C ARG A 59 8.81 11.44 -2.71
N TRP A 60 8.58 12.68 -2.30
CA TRP A 60 8.89 13.86 -3.10
C TRP A 60 10.38 14.18 -3.11
N GLU A 61 11.13 13.82 -2.07
CA GLU A 61 12.55 14.15 -1.94
C GLU A 61 13.41 13.66 -3.14
N PRO A 62 13.37 12.39 -3.59
CA PRO A 62 14.11 11.96 -4.79
C PRO A 62 13.70 12.71 -6.06
N GLN A 63 12.40 12.99 -6.23
CA GLN A 63 11.88 13.67 -7.42
C GLN A 63 12.34 15.14 -7.47
N LEU A 64 12.39 15.82 -6.32
CA LEU A 64 12.92 17.17 -6.19
C LEU A 64 14.43 17.22 -6.44
N ILE A 65 15.17 16.23 -5.92
CA ILE A 65 16.61 16.08 -6.19
C ILE A 65 16.84 15.87 -7.69
N GLU A 66 16.11 14.96 -8.33
CA GLU A 66 16.22 14.70 -9.77
C GLU A 66 15.86 15.95 -10.61
N THR A 67 14.83 16.69 -10.21
CA THR A 67 14.43 17.93 -10.88
C THR A 67 15.53 18.99 -10.76
N ALA A 68 16.10 19.18 -9.58
CA ALA A 68 17.23 20.09 -9.38
C ALA A 68 18.48 19.65 -10.16
N ARG A 69 18.76 18.34 -10.22
CA ARG A 69 19.87 17.77 -11.01
C ARG A 69 19.65 17.99 -12.51
N LYS A 70 18.43 17.82 -13.02
CA LYS A 70 18.06 18.12 -14.42
C LYS A 70 18.19 19.62 -14.74
N ALA A 71 17.95 20.49 -13.76
CA ALA A 71 18.17 21.93 -13.88
C ALA A 71 19.65 22.36 -13.72
N GLY A 72 20.58 21.41 -13.51
CA GLY A 72 22.02 21.66 -13.46
C GLY A 72 22.63 21.80 -12.07
N ALA A 73 21.85 21.69 -10.99
CA ALA A 73 22.38 21.78 -9.63
C ALA A 73 23.41 20.66 -9.37
N SER A 74 24.56 21.00 -8.78
CA SER A 74 25.56 20.01 -8.37
C SER A 74 25.19 19.34 -7.05
N TRP A 75 25.80 18.20 -6.74
CA TRP A 75 25.66 17.57 -5.40
C TRP A 75 26.18 18.47 -4.26
N ALA A 76 27.06 19.43 -4.55
CA ALA A 76 27.50 20.40 -3.55
C ALA A 76 26.38 21.43 -3.28
N ASP A 77 25.68 21.88 -4.32
CA ASP A 77 24.53 22.80 -4.20
C ASP A 77 23.36 22.15 -3.43
N LEU A 78 23.21 20.83 -3.54
CA LEU A 78 22.19 20.05 -2.85
C LEU A 78 22.54 19.72 -1.39
N ALA A 79 23.80 19.85 -0.97
CA ALA A 79 24.20 19.45 0.38
C ALA A 79 23.46 20.26 1.46
N HIS A 80 23.43 21.58 1.32
CA HIS A 80 22.78 22.46 2.28
C HIS A 80 21.25 22.26 2.33
N PRO A 81 20.50 22.23 1.21
CA PRO A 81 19.07 21.94 1.21
C PRO A 81 18.69 20.57 1.80
N LEU A 82 19.55 19.55 1.65
CA LEU A 82 19.31 18.21 2.20
C LEU A 82 19.73 18.06 3.68
N GLY A 83 20.21 19.13 4.30
CA GLY A 83 20.65 19.15 5.70
C GLY A 83 21.92 18.34 5.95
N VAL A 84 22.79 18.19 4.95
CA VAL A 84 24.04 17.44 5.06
C VAL A 84 25.26 18.33 4.85
N SER A 85 26.38 17.97 5.45
CA SER A 85 27.59 18.80 5.47
C SER A 85 28.47 18.67 4.22
N SER A 86 28.20 17.71 3.32
CA SER A 86 29.08 17.47 2.17
C SER A 86 28.35 16.93 0.95
N ARG A 87 28.99 17.13 -0.21
CA ARG A 87 28.61 16.56 -1.50
C ARG A 87 28.38 15.04 -1.44
N GLN A 88 29.35 14.32 -0.87
CA GLN A 88 29.27 12.86 -0.77
C GLN A 88 28.12 12.41 0.14
N ALA A 89 27.82 13.16 1.19
CA ALA A 89 26.68 12.87 2.05
C ALA A 89 25.34 13.07 1.31
N ALA A 90 25.25 14.10 0.46
CA ALA A 90 24.07 14.34 -0.39
C ALA A 90 23.85 13.20 -1.38
N GLU A 91 24.91 12.79 -2.08
CA GLU A 91 24.87 11.68 -3.04
C GLU A 91 24.50 10.35 -2.37
N ARG A 92 25.11 10.03 -1.23
CA ARG A 92 24.77 8.82 -0.45
C ARG A 92 23.32 8.83 0.04
N ARG A 93 22.80 9.98 0.45
CA ARG A 93 21.39 10.13 0.86
C ARG A 93 20.47 9.83 -0.31
N TYR A 94 20.72 10.41 -1.48
CA TYR A 94 19.94 10.14 -2.69
C TYR A 94 19.98 8.65 -3.08
N LEU A 95 21.15 8.03 -3.10
CA LEU A 95 21.29 6.61 -3.47
C LEU A 95 20.52 5.65 -2.52
N ARG A 96 20.29 6.03 -1.26
CA ARG A 96 19.47 5.23 -0.33
C ARG A 96 17.97 5.32 -0.61
N VAL A 97 17.52 6.46 -1.13
CA VAL A 97 16.09 6.76 -1.31
C VAL A 97 15.67 6.57 -2.78
N ARG A 98 16.62 6.35 -3.70
CA ARG A 98 16.37 6.17 -5.13
C ARG A 98 15.51 4.92 -5.39
N PRO A 99 14.36 5.05 -6.08
CA PRO A 99 13.56 3.89 -6.50
C PRO A 99 14.30 3.08 -7.57
N GLY A 100 14.58 1.81 -7.26
CA GLY A 100 14.80 0.73 -8.23
C GLY A 100 15.85 0.95 -9.32
N GLU A 101 17.14 0.89 -8.97
CA GLU A 101 18.21 0.39 -9.85
C GLU A 101 19.49 0.19 -9.02
N THR A 102 20.00 -1.05 -9.00
CA THR A 102 21.25 -1.55 -8.36
C THR A 102 21.21 -2.02 -6.89
N GLY A 103 21.25 -3.35 -6.72
CA GLY A 103 22.03 -4.03 -5.66
C GLY A 103 21.35 -4.33 -4.32
N THR A 104 20.71 -5.49 -4.22
CA THR A 104 20.08 -6.04 -3.00
C THR A 104 21.07 -6.25 -1.84
N THR A 105 20.82 -5.65 -0.68
CA THR A 105 21.51 -6.03 0.56
C THR A 105 20.83 -7.23 1.23
N LYS A 106 21.61 -8.02 1.99
CA LYS A 106 21.17 -9.27 2.64
C LYS A 106 20.06 -9.01 3.70
N GLU A 107 20.13 -7.87 4.38
CA GLU A 107 19.11 -7.39 5.33
C GLU A 107 17.76 -7.10 4.67
N GLN A 108 17.73 -6.54 3.46
CA GLN A 108 16.48 -6.24 2.74
C GLN A 108 15.76 -7.52 2.29
N ARG A 109 16.48 -8.61 1.96
CA ARG A 109 15.86 -9.92 1.68
C ARG A 109 15.18 -10.51 2.93
N VAL A 110 15.81 -10.36 4.09
CA VAL A 110 15.25 -10.81 5.36
C VAL A 110 14.01 -9.99 5.72
N GLN A 111 14.04 -8.67 5.50
CA GLN A 111 12.88 -7.81 5.74
C GLN A 111 11.73 -8.01 4.74
N ALA A 112 12.03 -8.23 3.46
CA ALA A 112 11.00 -8.59 2.47
C ALA A 112 10.32 -9.93 2.82
N THR A 113 11.10 -10.91 3.28
CA THR A 113 10.56 -12.21 3.72
C THR A 113 9.74 -12.09 5.02
N ARG A 114 10.17 -11.27 5.98
CA ARG A 114 9.42 -10.96 7.20
C ARG A 114 8.15 -10.16 6.92
N GLY A 115 8.21 -9.21 5.99
CA GLY A 115 7.10 -8.40 5.53
C GLY A 115 6.01 -9.21 4.86
N ARG A 116 6.39 -10.16 4.00
CA ARG A 116 5.45 -11.10 3.37
C ARG A 116 4.73 -11.97 4.39
N ARG A 117 5.45 -12.63 5.30
CA ARG A 117 4.84 -13.48 6.34
C ARG A 117 3.87 -12.74 7.24
N ALA A 118 4.16 -11.48 7.54
CA ALA A 118 3.29 -10.73 8.41
C ALA A 118 2.09 -10.13 7.64
N ALA A 119 2.17 -9.90 6.32
CA ALA A 119 1.01 -9.57 5.50
C ALA A 119 0.07 -10.78 5.37
N ASP A 120 0.67 -11.97 5.25
CA ASP A 120 -0.07 -13.24 5.24
C ASP A 120 -0.83 -13.46 6.57
N ARG A 121 -0.24 -13.12 7.72
CA ARG A 121 -0.90 -13.22 9.03
C ARG A 121 -2.11 -12.30 9.16
N SER A 122 -2.04 -11.09 8.64
CA SER A 122 -3.14 -10.12 8.78
C SER A 122 -4.28 -10.42 7.82
N VAL A 123 -3.97 -10.96 6.64
CA VAL A 123 -4.98 -11.57 5.76
C VAL A 123 -5.65 -12.76 6.45
N ALA A 124 -4.87 -13.61 7.13
CA ALA A 124 -5.45 -14.71 7.88
C ALA A 124 -6.35 -14.22 9.02
N SER A 125 -5.96 -13.18 9.76
CA SER A 125 -6.80 -12.57 10.81
C SER A 125 -8.10 -12.02 10.25
N TRP A 126 -8.03 -11.23 9.17
CA TRP A 126 -9.21 -10.69 8.50
C TRP A 126 -10.13 -11.79 7.99
N ALA A 127 -9.58 -12.86 7.40
CA ALA A 127 -10.36 -13.99 6.93
C ALA A 127 -11.05 -14.74 8.08
N HIS A 128 -10.43 -14.80 9.26
CA HIS A 128 -11.05 -15.37 10.46
C HIS A 128 -12.19 -14.51 10.98
N GLU A 129 -12.03 -13.18 10.99
CA GLU A 129 -13.09 -12.23 11.35
C GLU A 129 -14.28 -12.29 10.39
N HIS A 130 -14.04 -12.58 9.10
CA HIS A 130 -15.05 -12.61 8.03
C HIS A 130 -15.47 -14.03 7.59
N ALA A 131 -15.13 -15.04 8.39
CA ALA A 131 -15.21 -16.45 8.00
C ALA A 131 -16.63 -16.91 7.62
N ALA A 132 -17.66 -16.40 8.30
CA ALA A 132 -19.06 -16.73 8.00
C ALA A 132 -19.49 -16.21 6.62
N ALA A 133 -19.11 -14.98 6.28
CA ALA A 133 -19.43 -14.37 4.99
C ALA A 133 -18.71 -15.08 3.83
N LEU A 134 -17.44 -15.46 4.03
CA LEU A 134 -16.66 -16.21 3.04
C LEU A 134 -17.29 -17.59 2.76
N ARG A 135 -17.70 -18.33 3.80
CA ARG A 135 -18.35 -19.65 3.64
C ARG A 135 -19.73 -19.54 3.00
N GLN A 136 -20.51 -18.52 3.38
CA GLN A 136 -21.84 -18.29 2.80
C GLN A 136 -21.74 -17.98 1.30
N LEU A 137 -20.79 -17.16 0.89
CA LEU A 137 -20.54 -16.86 -0.52
C LEU A 137 -20.06 -18.09 -1.29
N ALA A 138 -19.09 -18.85 -0.74
CA ALA A 138 -18.58 -20.07 -1.35
C ALA A 138 -19.67 -21.15 -1.51
N GLY A 139 -20.52 -21.33 -0.49
CA GLY A 139 -21.66 -22.24 -0.55
C GLY A 139 -22.69 -21.82 -1.60
N THR A 140 -22.92 -20.51 -1.75
CA THR A 140 -23.82 -19.98 -2.79
C THR A 140 -23.28 -20.27 -4.20
N ILE A 141 -21.98 -20.01 -4.44
CA ILE A 141 -21.34 -20.22 -5.75
C ILE A 141 -21.32 -21.70 -6.14
N THR A 142 -21.03 -22.60 -5.20
CA THR A 142 -20.97 -24.05 -5.46
C THR A 142 -22.35 -24.69 -5.71
N ALA A 143 -23.44 -24.02 -5.33
CA ALA A 143 -24.80 -24.48 -5.57
C ALA A 143 -25.39 -23.99 -6.91
N LEU A 144 -24.66 -23.17 -7.68
CA LEU A 144 -25.13 -22.64 -8.95
C LEU A 144 -25.17 -23.74 -10.04
N PRO A 145 -26.31 -23.99 -10.69
CA PRO A 145 -26.46 -25.08 -11.67
C PRO A 145 -25.92 -24.74 -13.06
N ASP A 146 -25.60 -23.47 -13.32
CA ASP A 146 -25.47 -22.87 -14.66
C ASP A 146 -24.10 -22.22 -14.91
N LEU A 147 -23.05 -22.73 -14.28
CA LEU A 147 -21.67 -22.29 -14.51
C LEU A 147 -21.03 -22.95 -15.75
N PRO A 148 -20.17 -22.25 -16.50
CA PRO A 148 -19.49 -22.81 -17.66
C PRO A 148 -18.52 -23.92 -17.26
N LEU A 149 -18.29 -24.91 -18.14
CA LEU A 149 -17.35 -26.02 -17.88
C LEU A 149 -15.93 -25.56 -17.51
N ALA A 150 -15.52 -24.39 -18.00
CA ALA A 150 -14.23 -23.77 -17.63
C ALA A 150 -14.11 -23.42 -16.14
N ALA A 151 -15.22 -23.35 -15.39
CA ALA A 151 -15.23 -23.08 -13.95
C ALA A 151 -15.06 -24.34 -13.09
N THR A 152 -15.02 -25.53 -13.68
CA THR A 152 -15.03 -26.82 -12.97
C THR A 152 -13.86 -26.94 -11.98
N ASP A 153 -12.66 -26.52 -12.38
CA ASP A 153 -11.46 -26.58 -11.54
C ASP A 153 -11.57 -25.60 -10.35
N ALA A 154 -12.05 -24.38 -10.61
CA ALA A 154 -12.28 -23.37 -9.56
C ALA A 154 -13.35 -23.82 -8.56
N LEU A 155 -14.43 -24.45 -9.03
CA LEU A 155 -15.48 -25.03 -8.17
C LEU A 155 -14.96 -26.19 -7.32
N THR A 156 -14.11 -27.05 -7.89
CA THR A 156 -13.48 -28.16 -7.17
C THR A 156 -12.55 -27.64 -6.07
N ALA A 157 -11.76 -26.61 -6.37
CA ALA A 157 -10.91 -25.95 -5.40
C ALA A 157 -11.74 -25.27 -4.28
N LEU A 158 -12.86 -24.64 -4.63
CA LEU A 158 -13.77 -23.98 -3.68
C LEU A 158 -14.47 -24.99 -2.77
N HIS A 159 -14.91 -26.13 -3.31
CA HIS A 159 -15.51 -27.22 -2.54
C HIS A 159 -14.50 -27.85 -1.57
N THR A 160 -13.25 -28.03 -2.02
CA THR A 160 -12.15 -28.51 -1.17
C THR A 160 -11.85 -27.53 -0.04
N ALA A 161 -11.81 -26.23 -0.34
CA ALA A 161 -11.56 -25.19 0.65
C ALA A 161 -12.70 -25.02 1.67
N LEU A 162 -13.96 -25.28 1.30
CA LEU A 162 -15.10 -25.31 2.21
C LEU A 162 -14.99 -26.40 3.29
N GLY A 163 -14.32 -27.51 2.98
CA GLY A 163 -14.03 -28.59 3.94
C GLY A 163 -12.89 -28.26 4.90
N ASN A 164 -12.18 -27.15 4.71
CA ASN A 164 -11.05 -26.75 5.56
C ASN A 164 -11.48 -25.87 6.73
N SER A 165 -10.82 -26.05 7.87
CA SER A 165 -11.04 -25.24 9.08
C SER A 165 -10.56 -23.80 8.91
N ASP A 166 -9.53 -23.56 8.09
CA ASP A 166 -8.94 -22.24 7.86
C ASP A 166 -9.69 -21.46 6.76
N PRO A 167 -10.43 -20.37 7.10
CA PRO A 167 -11.18 -19.58 6.14
C PRO A 167 -10.31 -18.80 5.15
N ALA A 168 -9.01 -18.59 5.43
CA ALA A 168 -8.11 -17.90 4.49
C ALA A 168 -7.93 -18.69 3.18
N GLN A 169 -8.11 -20.02 3.22
CA GLN A 169 -8.01 -20.88 2.04
C GLN A 169 -9.15 -20.68 1.04
N LEU A 170 -10.25 -20.04 1.43
CA LEU A 170 -11.37 -19.73 0.53
C LEU A 170 -11.05 -18.57 -0.42
N LEU A 171 -10.11 -17.70 -0.08
CA LEU A 171 -9.86 -16.46 -0.82
C LEU A 171 -9.29 -16.69 -2.23
N GLY A 172 -8.41 -17.68 -2.39
CA GLY A 172 -7.85 -18.05 -3.71
C GLY A 172 -8.94 -18.58 -4.65
N PRO A 173 -9.63 -19.67 -4.28
CA PRO A 173 -10.70 -20.26 -5.09
C PRO A 173 -11.87 -19.30 -5.36
N LEU A 174 -12.22 -18.42 -4.41
CA LEU A 174 -13.24 -17.38 -4.65
C LEU A 174 -12.82 -16.42 -5.77
N ASN A 175 -11.58 -15.92 -5.74
CA ASN A 175 -11.06 -15.03 -6.78
C ASN A 175 -10.97 -15.72 -8.15
N GLU A 176 -10.62 -17.01 -8.17
CA GLU A 176 -10.57 -17.82 -9.40
C GLU A 176 -11.96 -18.08 -9.99
N ALA A 177 -13.00 -18.21 -9.15
CA ALA A 177 -14.37 -18.36 -9.61
C ALA A 177 -14.99 -17.06 -10.17
N GLY A 178 -14.53 -15.88 -9.70
CA GLY A 178 -15.07 -14.56 -10.05
C GLY A 178 -15.25 -14.29 -11.55
N PRO A 179 -14.24 -14.51 -12.41
CA PRO A 179 -14.35 -14.30 -13.86
C PRO A 179 -15.44 -15.15 -14.53
N HIS A 180 -15.71 -16.35 -14.02
CA HIS A 180 -16.72 -17.26 -14.58
C HIS A 180 -18.16 -16.89 -14.20
N LEU A 181 -18.34 -16.09 -13.15
CA LEU A 181 -19.64 -15.62 -12.68
C LEU A 181 -20.14 -14.42 -13.50
N ARG A 182 -19.27 -13.65 -14.12
CA ARG A 182 -19.62 -12.32 -14.66
C ARG A 182 -20.65 -12.35 -15.80
N SER A 183 -20.77 -13.46 -16.53
CA SER A 183 -21.75 -13.58 -17.63
C SER A 183 -23.16 -13.94 -17.19
N ALA A 184 -23.31 -14.74 -16.13
CA ALA A 184 -24.61 -15.25 -15.66
C ALA A 184 -25.04 -14.66 -14.31
N HIS A 185 -24.08 -14.30 -13.45
CA HIS A 185 -24.26 -13.87 -12.07
C HIS A 185 -23.37 -12.65 -11.73
N PRO A 186 -23.58 -11.48 -12.37
CA PRO A 186 -22.72 -10.30 -12.21
C PRO A 186 -22.63 -9.80 -10.76
N ASP A 187 -23.73 -9.84 -10.00
CA ASP A 187 -23.76 -9.40 -8.60
C ASP A 187 -22.82 -10.23 -7.71
N LEU A 188 -22.70 -11.53 -7.98
CA LEU A 188 -21.78 -12.42 -7.25
C LEU A 188 -20.33 -12.16 -7.67
N ALA A 189 -20.08 -11.88 -8.95
CA ALA A 189 -18.76 -11.52 -9.45
C ALA A 189 -18.25 -10.20 -8.82
N ASP A 190 -19.13 -9.22 -8.64
CA ASP A 190 -18.80 -7.94 -7.99
C ASP A 190 -18.48 -8.14 -6.51
N ARG A 191 -19.28 -8.97 -5.81
CA ARG A 191 -19.04 -9.29 -4.41
C ARG A 191 -17.73 -10.05 -4.17
N VAL A 192 -17.34 -10.95 -5.08
CA VAL A 192 -16.01 -11.59 -5.08
C VAL A 192 -14.91 -10.55 -5.31
N THR A 193 -15.12 -9.63 -6.26
CA THR A 193 -14.16 -8.57 -6.57
C THR A 193 -13.92 -7.64 -5.37
N ASP A 194 -14.98 -7.28 -4.65
CA ASP A 194 -14.90 -6.46 -3.43
C ASP A 194 -14.14 -7.16 -2.30
N ILE A 195 -14.34 -8.47 -2.12
CA ILE A 195 -13.56 -9.27 -1.16
C ILE A 195 -12.07 -9.30 -1.54
N GLY A 196 -11.77 -9.49 -2.83
CA GLY A 196 -10.39 -9.44 -3.34
C GLY A 196 -9.74 -8.09 -3.08
N ARG A 197 -10.47 -7.00 -3.31
CA ARG A 197 -10.03 -5.63 -3.05
C ARG A 197 -9.79 -5.37 -1.55
N HIS A 198 -10.71 -5.76 -0.67
CA HIS A 198 -10.52 -5.61 0.78
C HIS A 198 -9.35 -6.43 1.32
N THR A 199 -9.14 -7.64 0.81
CA THR A 199 -7.97 -8.46 1.18
C THR A 199 -6.67 -7.79 0.77
N GLN A 200 -6.65 -7.16 -0.41
CA GLN A 200 -5.49 -6.41 -0.90
C GLN A 200 -5.25 -5.14 -0.09
N GLU A 201 -6.31 -4.42 0.28
CA GLU A 201 -6.25 -3.25 1.17
C GLU A 201 -5.67 -3.63 2.55
N VAL A 202 -6.02 -4.81 3.09
CA VAL A 202 -5.44 -5.36 4.34
C VAL A 202 -3.97 -5.74 4.16
N ARG A 203 -3.55 -6.28 3.02
CA ARG A 203 -2.12 -6.54 2.76
C ARG A 203 -1.32 -5.25 2.65
N GLU A 204 -1.90 -4.24 2.03
CA GLU A 204 -1.27 -2.93 1.82
C GLU A 204 -1.26 -2.09 3.09
N SER A 205 -2.29 -2.17 3.95
CA SER A 205 -2.30 -1.52 5.26
C SER A 205 -1.19 -2.06 6.16
N GLU A 206 -0.91 -3.34 6.05
CA GLU A 206 0.10 -4.08 6.81
C GLU A 206 1.52 -3.94 6.26
N HIS A 207 1.66 -3.88 4.93
CA HIS A 207 2.91 -3.49 4.30
C HIS A 207 3.26 -2.05 4.67
N ARG A 208 2.27 -1.13 4.66
CA ARG A 208 2.40 0.22 5.19
C ARG A 208 2.78 0.21 6.68
N GLN A 209 2.09 -0.55 7.54
CA GLN A 209 2.38 -0.66 8.98
C GLN A 209 3.78 -1.22 9.32
N ARG A 210 4.44 -1.92 8.39
CA ARG A 210 5.83 -2.39 8.56
C ARG A 210 6.88 -1.48 7.96
N SER A 211 6.57 -0.77 6.88
CA SER A 211 7.42 0.32 6.38
C SER A 211 7.63 1.42 7.42
N SER A 212 6.73 1.52 8.40
CA SER A 212 6.89 2.33 9.62
C SER A 212 7.61 1.70 10.80
N GLY A 213 7.79 0.39 10.80
CA GLY A 213 8.25 -0.36 11.98
C GLY A 213 9.73 -0.75 11.94
N GLY A 214 10.51 -0.24 10.98
CA GLY A 214 11.94 -0.57 10.84
C GLY A 214 12.86 0.46 11.51
N PRO A 215 13.90 0.02 12.24
CA PRO A 215 14.68 0.81 13.21
C PRO A 215 15.54 1.92 12.60
#